data_AF-M0CNT8-F1
#
_entry.id   AF-M0CNT8-F1
#
_cell.length_a   1.000
_cell.length_b   1.000
_cell.length_c   1.000
_cell.angle_alpha   90.00
_cell.angle_beta   90.00
_cell.angle_gamma   90.00
#
_symmetry.space_group_name_H-M   'P 1'
#
loop_
_entity.id
_entity.type
_entity.pdbx_description
1 polymer ?
#
loop_
_entity_poly.entity_id
_entity_poly.type
_entity_poly.pdbx_seq_one_letter_code
_entity_poly.pdbx_strand_id
1 'polypeptide(L)'
;MGRPNEVLIHASPGDLAHKHLGNLGDDEEAFWRVSGTPRQVEPGRRVWFEWDGRIHAWGNITALEDGRLWFDGAREVDLDCPVEVPTRGFKYVDPLTPHFADAD
;
A
#
# COMPACT_ATOMS: atom_id res chain seq x y z
N MET A 1 1.54 4.60 23.04
CA MET A 1 1.26 3.59 21.99
C MET A 1 0.78 4.34 20.76
N GLY A 2 1.68 4.58 19.81
CA GLY A 2 1.31 5.21 18.54
C GLY A 2 0.36 4.28 17.80
N ARG A 3 -0.71 4.82 17.22
CA ARG A 3 -1.67 3.99 16.50
C ARG A 3 -0.99 3.47 15.22
N PRO A 4 -1.18 2.19 14.84
CA PRO A 4 -0.71 1.70 13.56
C PRO A 4 -1.49 2.44 12.47
N ASN A 5 -0.81 3.29 11.72
CA ASN A 5 -1.46 4.25 10.82
C ASN A 5 -1.29 3.88 9.35
N GLU A 6 -0.66 2.76 9.02
CA GLU A 6 -0.45 2.33 7.64
C GLU A 6 -1.12 0.98 7.39
N VAL A 7 -1.32 0.66 6.11
CA VAL A 7 -2.07 -0.53 5.69
C VAL A 7 -1.16 -1.47 4.92
N LEU A 8 -1.20 -2.75 5.23
CA LEU A 8 -0.56 -3.83 4.50
C LEU A 8 -1.60 -4.70 3.81
N ILE A 9 -1.39 -4.97 2.52
CA ILE A 9 -2.27 -5.75 1.66
C ILE A 9 -1.44 -6.83 0.96
N HIS A 10 -1.95 -8.06 0.96
CA HIS A 10 -1.39 -9.12 0.14
C HIS A 10 -1.90 -8.98 -1.31
N ALA A 11 -0.99 -8.73 -2.26
CA ALA A 11 -1.31 -8.42 -3.65
C ALA A 11 -0.17 -8.88 -4.56
N SER A 12 -0.48 -9.59 -5.65
CA SER A 12 0.56 -10.00 -6.59
C SER A 12 1.05 -8.82 -7.43
N PRO A 13 2.31 -8.86 -7.93
CA PRO A 13 2.80 -7.85 -8.88
C PRO A 13 1.90 -7.70 -10.12
N GLY A 14 1.29 -8.80 -10.58
CA GLY A 14 0.36 -8.77 -11.71
C GLY A 14 -0.90 -7.95 -11.44
N ASP A 15 -1.41 -7.96 -10.21
CA ASP A 15 -2.58 -7.16 -9.82
C ASP A 15 -2.27 -5.66 -9.70
N LEU A 16 -0.98 -5.33 -9.49
CA LEU A 16 -0.48 -3.96 -9.38
C LEU A 16 0.04 -3.39 -10.70
N ALA A 17 0.31 -4.22 -11.71
CA ALA A 17 0.89 -3.82 -13.00
C ALA A 17 0.24 -2.55 -13.58
N HIS A 18 -1.09 -2.50 -13.66
CA HIS A 18 -1.84 -1.35 -14.19
C HIS A 18 -2.11 -0.22 -13.19
N LYS A 19 -1.61 -0.34 -11.96
CA LYS A 19 -1.78 0.62 -10.87
C LYS A 19 -0.47 1.31 -10.49
N HIS A 20 0.64 0.96 -11.15
CA HIS A 20 1.91 1.64 -10.96
C HIS A 20 1.83 3.08 -11.43
N LEU A 21 2.48 3.98 -10.68
CA LEU A 21 2.49 5.42 -10.97
C LEU A 21 2.91 5.73 -12.41
N GLY A 22 3.88 5.00 -12.96
CA GLY A 22 4.33 5.18 -14.35
C GLY A 22 3.31 4.76 -15.42
N ASN A 23 2.22 4.09 -15.04
CA ASN A 23 1.15 3.64 -15.92
C ASN A 23 -0.15 4.44 -15.73
N LEU A 24 -0.18 5.38 -14.78
CA LEU A 24 -1.31 6.28 -14.54
C LEU A 24 -1.04 7.61 -15.25
N GLY A 25 -2.09 8.23 -15.80
CA GLY A 25 -2.05 9.63 -16.22
C GLY A 25 -1.89 10.59 -15.05
N ASP A 26 -1.51 11.84 -15.33
CA ASP A 26 -1.21 12.86 -14.31
C ASP A 26 -2.37 13.14 -13.32
N ASP A 27 -3.62 12.88 -13.74
CA ASP A 27 -4.83 13.06 -12.93
C ASP A 27 -5.50 11.73 -12.54
N GLU A 28 -4.85 10.58 -12.82
CA GLU A 28 -5.42 9.26 -12.53
C GLU A 28 -4.97 8.72 -11.17
N GLU A 29 -5.92 8.24 -10.38
CA GLU A 29 -5.66 7.55 -9.12
C GLU A 29 -5.93 6.05 -9.27
N ALA A 30 -5.13 5.24 -8.58
CA ALA A 30 -5.38 3.82 -8.45
C ALA A 30 -6.22 3.53 -7.21
N PHE A 31 -7.01 2.46 -7.25
CA PHE A 31 -7.69 1.97 -6.06
C PHE A 31 -7.49 0.47 -5.84
N TRP A 32 -7.56 0.07 -4.58
CA TRP A 32 -7.58 -1.32 -4.16
C TRP A 32 -8.91 -1.67 -3.51
N ARG A 33 -9.46 -2.84 -3.85
CA ARG A 33 -10.68 -3.34 -3.20
C ARG A 33 -10.31 -4.08 -1.93
N VAL A 34 -10.88 -3.64 -0.81
CA VAL A 34 -10.62 -4.19 0.51
C VAL A 34 -11.92 -4.77 1.09
N SER A 35 -11.82 -5.92 1.75
CA SER A 35 -12.94 -6.49 2.50
C SER A 35 -13.15 -5.67 3.77
N GLY A 36 -14.06 -4.70 3.72
CA GLY A 36 -14.28 -3.69 4.74
C GLY A 36 -13.50 -2.41 4.48
N THR A 37 -13.77 -1.36 5.26
CA THR A 37 -13.15 -0.05 5.10
C THR A 37 -12.09 0.15 6.19
N PRO A 38 -10.82 0.41 5.84
CA PRO A 38 -9.78 0.63 6.83
C PRO A 38 -10.03 1.97 7.54
N ARG A 39 -10.74 1.94 8.67
CA ARG A 39 -11.16 3.14 9.43
C ARG A 39 -10.07 3.70 10.38
N GLN A 40 -8.94 3.00 10.52
CA GLN A 40 -7.82 3.44 11.37
C GLN A 40 -6.69 4.08 10.57
N VAL A 41 -6.91 4.36 9.28
CA VAL A 41 -5.98 5.08 8.42
C VAL A 41 -6.63 6.36 7.90
N GLU A 42 -5.80 7.36 7.63
CA GLU A 42 -6.20 8.66 7.08
C GLU A 42 -5.49 8.90 5.75
N PRO A 43 -6.03 9.76 4.86
CA PRO A 43 -5.28 10.26 3.71
C PRO A 43 -3.90 10.82 4.11
N GLY A 44 -2.91 10.61 3.25
CA GLY A 44 -1.50 10.96 3.50
C GLY A 44 -0.70 9.85 4.20
N ARG A 45 -1.34 8.75 4.59
CA ARG A 45 -0.65 7.53 5.06
C ARG A 45 -0.33 6.59 3.91
N ARG A 46 0.46 5.56 4.17
CA ARG A 46 0.87 4.60 3.13
C ARG A 46 0.04 3.33 3.15
N VAL A 47 -0.15 2.80 1.94
CA VAL A 47 -0.52 1.41 1.70
C VAL A 47 0.70 0.67 1.17
N TRP A 48 0.95 -0.50 1.73
CA TRP A 48 2.03 -1.42 1.37
C TRP A 48 1.44 -2.66 0.73
N PHE A 49 2.09 -3.12 -0.32
CA PHE A 49 1.71 -4.32 -1.04
C PHE A 49 2.79 -5.37 -0.87
N GLU A 50 2.38 -6.48 -0.27
CA GLU A 50 3.24 -7.63 -0.01
C GLU A 50 2.88 -8.79 -0.93
N TRP A 51 3.92 -9.52 -1.34
CA TRP A 51 3.84 -10.77 -2.06
C TRP A 51 5.02 -11.66 -1.67
N ASP A 52 4.73 -12.93 -1.36
CA ASP A 52 5.74 -13.96 -1.05
C ASP A 52 6.74 -13.57 0.05
N GLY A 53 6.24 -12.91 1.11
CA GLY A 53 7.01 -12.46 2.26
C GLY A 53 7.77 -11.15 2.05
N ARG A 54 7.63 -10.50 0.89
CA ARG A 54 8.34 -9.26 0.56
C ARG A 54 7.37 -8.15 0.18
N ILE A 55 7.63 -6.95 0.67
CA ILE A 55 6.92 -5.75 0.24
C ILE A 55 7.55 -5.32 -1.07
N HIS A 56 6.77 -5.41 -2.15
CA HIS A 56 7.24 -5.12 -3.50
C HIS A 56 6.76 -3.76 -4.02
N ALA A 57 5.73 -3.18 -3.39
CA ALA A 57 5.23 -1.87 -3.77
C ALA A 57 4.58 -1.11 -2.63
N TRP A 58 4.41 0.20 -2.81
CA TRP A 58 3.70 1.08 -1.90
C TRP A 58 3.04 2.25 -2.62
N GLY A 59 2.04 2.86 -1.99
CA GLY A 59 1.37 4.07 -2.48
C GLY A 59 0.93 4.98 -1.34
N ASN A 60 0.71 6.26 -1.63
CA ASN A 60 0.11 7.19 -0.66
C ASN A 60 -1.40 7.13 -0.78
N ILE A 61 -2.06 6.88 0.34
CA ILE A 61 -3.52 6.85 0.43
C ILE A 61 -4.03 8.27 0.22
N THR A 62 -4.91 8.44 -0.75
CA THR A 62 -5.52 9.75 -1.08
C THR A 62 -6.95 9.84 -0.58
N ALA A 63 -7.69 8.73 -0.61
CA ALA A 63 -9.06 8.66 -0.11
C ALA A 63 -9.45 7.25 0.35
N LEU A 64 -10.52 7.18 1.14
CA LEU A 64 -11.12 5.94 1.63
C LEU A 64 -12.61 5.99 1.35
N GLU A 65 -13.12 4.97 0.68
CA GLU A 65 -14.54 4.78 0.41
C GLU A 65 -14.96 3.38 0.83
N ASP A 66 -16.27 3.12 0.86
CA ASP A 66 -16.76 1.82 1.32
C ASP A 66 -16.25 0.67 0.43
N GLY A 67 -15.38 -0.17 0.99
CA GLY A 67 -14.71 -1.26 0.29
C GLY A 67 -13.61 -0.83 -0.71
N ARG A 68 -13.18 0.44 -0.72
CA ARG A 68 -12.13 0.94 -1.62
C ARG A 68 -11.12 1.81 -0.87
N LEU A 69 -9.84 1.56 -1.15
CA LEU A 69 -8.73 2.40 -0.74
C LEU A 69 -8.12 3.02 -1.99
N TRP A 70 -8.15 4.33 -2.08
CA TRP A 70 -7.57 5.11 -3.17
C TRP A 70 -6.15 5.52 -2.82
N PHE A 71 -5.28 5.50 -3.83
CA PHE A 71 -3.89 5.88 -3.67
C PHE A 71 -3.34 6.51 -4.96
N ASP A 72 -2.31 7.32 -4.79
CA ASP A 72 -1.67 8.12 -5.85
C ASP A 72 -0.89 7.29 -6.88
N GLY A 73 -0.95 5.96 -6.81
CA GLY A 73 -0.19 5.04 -7.65
C GLY A 73 0.87 4.25 -6.89
N ALA A 74 1.12 3.04 -7.38
CA ALA A 74 2.08 2.12 -6.78
C ALA A 74 3.51 2.43 -7.25
N ARG A 75 4.43 2.49 -6.30
CA ARG A 75 5.87 2.65 -6.51
C ARG A 75 6.55 1.37 -6.06
N GLU A 76 7.51 0.90 -6.85
CA GLU A 76 8.26 -0.32 -6.54
C GLU A 76 9.19 -0.08 -5.34
N VAL A 77 9.35 -1.12 -4.53
CA VAL A 77 10.29 -1.18 -3.42
C VAL A 77 10.68 -2.64 -3.20
N ASP A 78 11.82 -2.90 -2.56
CA ASP A 78 12.16 -4.25 -2.11
C ASP A 78 12.47 -4.20 -0.62
N LEU A 79 11.51 -4.61 0.22
CA LEU A 79 11.67 -4.66 1.68
C LEU A 79 11.21 -6.03 2.21
N ASP A 80 11.87 -6.51 3.26
CA ASP A 80 11.37 -7.64 4.04
C ASP A 80 10.05 -7.26 4.73
N CYS A 81 9.06 -8.16 4.67
CA CYS A 81 7.81 -7.93 5.39
C CYS A 81 8.03 -8.14 6.90
N PRO A 82 7.87 -7.10 7.74
CA PRO A 82 8.22 -7.20 9.16
C PRO A 82 7.16 -7.94 10.00
N VAL A 83 6.03 -8.29 9.39
CA VAL A 83 4.87 -8.88 10.06
C VAL A 83 4.30 -10.04 9.25
N GLU A 84 3.60 -10.94 9.94
CA GLU A 84 2.79 -11.96 9.26
C GLU A 84 1.72 -11.30 8.38
N VAL A 85 1.57 -11.82 7.17
CA VAL A 85 0.81 -11.19 6.09
C VAL A 85 -0.66 -11.62 6.12
N PRO A 86 -1.61 -10.70 5.88
CA PRO A 86 -3.01 -11.07 5.82
C PRO A 86 -3.28 -11.86 4.54
N THR A 87 -3.72 -13.12 4.67
CA THR A 87 -4.08 -13.94 3.49
C THR A 87 -5.24 -13.36 2.66
N ARG A 88 -6.06 -12.49 3.25
CA ARG A 88 -7.14 -11.73 2.60
C ARG A 88 -7.39 -10.41 3.34
N GLY A 89 -7.83 -9.38 2.60
CA GLY A 89 -8.22 -8.09 3.17
C GLY A 89 -7.02 -7.17 3.40
N PHE A 90 -6.89 -6.64 4.62
CA PHE A 90 -5.83 -5.71 4.98
C PHE A 90 -5.42 -5.87 6.45
N LYS A 91 -4.21 -5.43 6.80
CA LYS A 91 -3.69 -5.39 8.17
C LYS A 91 -3.14 -4.00 8.47
N TYR A 92 -3.38 -3.50 9.68
CA TYR A 92 -2.73 -2.27 10.12
C TYR A 92 -1.31 -2.56 10.56
N VAL A 93 -0.38 -1.72 10.13
CA VAL A 93 1.04 -1.81 10.49
C VAL A 93 1.53 -0.46 11.00
N ASP A 94 2.59 -0.51 11.80
CA ASP A 94 3.35 0.66 12.16
C ASP A 94 4.02 1.25 10.90
N PRO A 95 4.28 2.57 10.87
CA PRO A 95 4.90 3.20 9.73
C PRO A 95 6.21 2.53 9.33
N LEU A 96 6.26 2.00 8.12
CA LEU A 96 7.48 1.40 7.60
C LEU A 96 8.36 2.51 7.04
N THR A 97 9.64 2.48 7.40
CA THR A 97 10.63 3.40 6.83
C THR A 97 11.25 2.69 5.63
N PRO A 98 10.84 3.03 4.39
CA PRO A 98 11.54 2.54 3.22
C PRO A 98 12.96 3.09 3.27
N HIS A 99 13.95 2.20 3.22
CA HIS A 99 15.30 2.61 2.92
C HIS A 99 15.37 2.82 1.41
N PHE A 100 14.99 4.03 0.96
CA PHE A 100 15.37 4.45 -0.36
C PHE A 100 16.87 4.60 -0.31
N ALA A 101 17.62 3.79 -1.07
CA ALA A 101 19.02 4.07 -1.28
C ALA A 101 19.07 5.50 -1.82
N ASP A 102 19.49 6.45 -0.98
CA ASP A 102 19.75 7.81 -1.40
C ASP A 102 20.66 7.71 -2.63
N ALA A 103 20.16 8.20 -3.76
CA ALA A 103 21.00 8.43 -4.91
C ALA A 103 21.99 9.53 -4.50
N ASP A 104 23.23 9.11 -4.22
CA ASP A 104 24.40 9.99 -4.14
C ASP A 104 24.58 10.77 -5.45
#